data_AF-A0A1G2FKH8-F1
#
_entry.id   AF-A0A1G2FKH8-F1
#
_cell.length_a   1.000
_cell.length_b   1.000
_cell.length_c   1.000
_cell.angle_alpha   90.00
_cell.angle_beta   90.00
_cell.angle_gamma   90.00
#
_symmetry.space_group_name_H-M   'P 1'
#
loop_
_entity.id
_entity.type
_entity.pdbx_description
1 polymer ?
#
loop_
_entity_poly.entity_id
_entity_poly.type
_entity_poly.pdbx_seq_one_letter_code
_entity_poly.pdbx_strand_id
1 'polypeptide(L)'
;MTNEEKYKYAYRLTSVASTGLSFIEDSLSRIMNDATDMAYLRTFYILLSYNFELILKSRLVMIGNFSNKDSINEELRNLGHDIQKMRDKLGDANLQEIGIKEIIEDNSEYKITTIDNKEVCIENFTKIRYDFLDDAMRIVDDREHERIKEYNRTLTDLILKKSKEKNEKLE
;
A
#
# COMPACT_ATOMS: atom_id res chain seq x y z
N MET A 1 6.23 -15.43 19.44
CA MET A 1 6.28 -13.98 19.77
C MET A 1 4.94 -13.54 20.32
N THR A 2 4.95 -12.66 21.32
CA THR A 2 3.73 -12.09 21.90
C THR A 2 3.12 -11.05 20.95
N ASN A 3 1.84 -10.70 21.17
CA ASN A 3 1.20 -9.62 20.40
C ASN A 3 1.91 -8.26 20.60
N GLU A 4 2.45 -8.00 21.80
CA GLU A 4 3.22 -6.77 22.07
C GLU A 4 4.54 -6.73 21.27
N GLU A 5 5.24 -7.86 21.12
CA GLU A 5 6.45 -7.94 20.31
C GLU A 5 6.14 -7.71 18.83
N LYS A 6 5.07 -8.35 18.31
CA LYS A 6 4.62 -8.19 16.92
C LYS A 6 4.20 -6.73 16.66
N TYR A 7 3.50 -6.11 17.60
CA TYR A 7 3.06 -4.73 17.52
C TYR A 7 4.23 -3.76 17.28
N LYS A 8 5.38 -3.97 17.93
CA LYS A 8 6.58 -3.12 17.70
C LYS A 8 7.02 -3.12 16.23
N TYR A 9 6.91 -4.24 15.53
CA TYR A 9 7.26 -4.34 14.11
C TYR A 9 6.15 -3.82 13.20
N ALA A 10 4.89 -4.14 13.49
CA ALA A 10 3.75 -3.63 12.76
C ALA A 10 3.66 -2.09 12.83
N TYR A 11 3.87 -1.52 14.02
CA TYR A 11 3.95 -0.08 14.24
C TYR A 11 5.02 0.57 13.37
N ARG A 12 6.24 0.00 13.33
CA ARG A 12 7.34 0.50 12.49
C ARG A 12 6.95 0.52 11.01
N LEU A 13 6.34 -0.55 10.50
CA LEU A 13 5.87 -0.63 9.12
C LEU A 13 4.83 0.46 8.81
N THR A 14 3.81 0.61 9.66
CA THR A 14 2.80 1.67 9.49
C THR A 14 3.35 3.08 9.68
N SER A 15 4.39 3.26 10.49
CA SER A 15 5.06 4.54 10.70
C SER A 15 5.83 4.96 9.45
N VAL A 16 6.59 4.03 8.85
CA VAL A 16 7.26 4.27 7.55
C VAL A 16 6.24 4.56 6.46
N ALA A 17 5.16 3.78 6.38
CA ALA A 17 4.07 4.04 5.43
C ALA A 17 3.45 5.43 5.62
N SER A 18 3.21 5.82 6.87
CA SER A 18 2.67 7.14 7.23
C SER A 18 3.59 8.26 6.74
N THR A 19 4.89 8.18 7.01
CA THR A 19 5.85 9.19 6.56
C THR A 19 5.92 9.24 5.03
N GLY A 20 5.89 8.09 4.36
CA GLY A 20 5.90 8.01 2.90
C GLY A 20 4.66 8.65 2.27
N LEU A 21 3.46 8.36 2.77
CA LEU A 21 2.22 8.96 2.27
C LEU A 21 2.13 10.47 2.56
N SER A 22 2.62 10.94 3.71
CA SER A 22 2.74 12.38 3.99
C SER A 22 3.73 13.06 3.04
N PHE A 23 4.86 12.41 2.74
CA PHE A 23 5.80 12.92 1.75
C PHE A 23 5.18 13.02 0.35
N ILE A 24 4.38 12.02 -0.05
CA ILE A 24 3.63 12.06 -1.31
C ILE A 24 2.67 13.25 -1.32
N GLU A 25 1.89 13.44 -0.26
CA GLU A 25 0.95 14.56 -0.13
C GLU A 25 1.65 15.92 -0.29
N ASP A 26 2.71 16.15 0.49
CA ASP A 26 3.51 17.37 0.44
C ASP A 26 4.11 17.59 -0.95
N SER A 27 4.62 16.52 -1.58
CA SER A 27 5.25 16.60 -2.91
C SER A 27 4.24 16.87 -4.02
N LEU A 28 3.07 16.23 -3.98
CA LEU A 28 1.98 16.47 -4.94
C LEU A 28 1.50 17.91 -4.88
N SER A 29 1.41 18.49 -3.67
CA SER A 29 1.01 19.89 -3.50
C SER A 29 1.99 20.90 -4.12
N ARG A 30 3.24 20.49 -4.36
CA ARG A 30 4.31 21.36 -4.88
C ARG A 30 4.65 21.10 -6.35
N ILE A 31 4.68 19.82 -6.74
CA ILE A 31 5.21 19.38 -8.04
C ILE A 31 4.07 19.11 -9.05
N MET A 32 2.98 18.48 -8.60
CA MET A 32 1.84 18.10 -9.43
C MET A 32 0.55 18.69 -8.86
N ASN A 33 0.57 20.01 -8.61
CA ASN A 33 -0.56 20.65 -7.95
C ASN A 33 -1.79 20.70 -8.85
N ASP A 34 -1.65 21.23 -10.07
CA ASP A 34 -2.78 21.48 -10.96
C ASP A 34 -2.58 20.85 -12.36
N ALA A 35 -1.52 20.06 -12.52
CA ALA A 35 -1.18 19.40 -13.77
C ALA A 35 -0.40 18.11 -13.54
N THR A 36 -0.53 17.17 -14.47
CA THR A 36 0.24 15.93 -14.48
C THR A 36 1.66 16.19 -14.98
N ASP A 37 2.67 15.94 -14.15
CA ASP A 37 4.09 15.95 -14.56
C ASP A 37 4.58 14.51 -14.81
N MET A 38 4.79 14.19 -16.08
CA MET A 38 5.25 12.89 -16.55
C MET A 38 6.60 12.47 -15.97
N ALA A 39 7.48 13.42 -15.66
CA ALA A 39 8.80 13.11 -15.11
C ALA A 39 8.73 12.56 -13.67
N TYR A 40 7.70 12.95 -12.91
CA TYR A 40 7.52 12.54 -11.52
C TYR A 40 6.44 11.50 -11.32
N LEU A 41 5.53 11.34 -12.27
CA LEU A 41 4.38 10.45 -12.18
C LEU A 41 4.75 9.02 -11.73
N ARG A 42 5.74 8.41 -12.40
CA ARG A 42 6.21 7.06 -12.08
C ARG A 42 6.71 6.95 -10.63
N THR A 43 7.40 7.97 -10.14
CA THR A 43 7.91 8.02 -8.76
C THR A 43 6.75 7.98 -7.77
N PHE A 44 5.66 8.72 -8.03
CA PHE A 44 4.50 8.70 -7.16
C PHE A 44 3.81 7.33 -7.11
N TYR A 45 3.66 6.64 -8.24
CA TYR A 45 3.09 5.28 -8.23
C TYR A 45 3.97 4.27 -7.49
N ILE A 46 5.29 4.33 -7.69
CA ILE A 46 6.24 3.48 -6.95
C ILE A 46 6.07 3.71 -5.44
N LEU A 47 5.97 4.97 -5.02
CA LEU A 47 5.79 5.32 -3.61
C LEU A 47 4.42 4.88 -3.09
N LEU A 48 3.33 5.07 -3.83
CA LEU A 48 2.00 4.59 -3.45
C LEU A 48 2.01 3.06 -3.26
N SER A 49 2.53 2.31 -4.23
CA SER A 49 2.63 0.85 -4.14
C SER A 49 3.45 0.41 -2.94
N TYR A 50 4.64 0.98 -2.76
CA TYR A 50 5.51 0.63 -1.64
C TYR A 50 4.84 0.88 -0.29
N ASN A 51 4.22 2.05 -0.11
CA ASN A 51 3.57 2.39 1.16
C ASN A 51 2.33 1.53 1.40
N PHE A 52 1.56 1.20 0.36
CA PHE A 52 0.42 0.29 0.49
C PHE A 52 0.86 -1.13 0.90
N GLU A 53 1.93 -1.67 0.30
CA GLU A 53 2.50 -2.94 0.73
C GLU A 53 2.91 -2.94 2.20
N LEU A 54 3.54 -1.87 2.68
CA LEU A 54 3.92 -1.75 4.09
C LEU A 54 2.71 -1.81 5.03
N ILE A 55 1.58 -1.21 4.63
CA ILE A 55 0.32 -1.28 5.38
C ILE A 55 -0.17 -2.72 5.47
N LEU A 56 -0.26 -3.43 4.35
CA LEU A 56 -0.70 -4.85 4.32
C LEU A 56 0.25 -5.75 5.12
N LYS A 57 1.56 -5.58 4.93
CA LYS A 57 2.61 -6.30 5.67
C LYS A 57 2.48 -6.07 7.18
N SER A 58 2.10 -4.87 7.62
CA SER A 58 1.89 -4.61 9.05
C SER A 58 0.77 -5.47 9.65
N ARG A 59 -0.32 -5.68 8.91
CA ARG A 59 -1.42 -6.56 9.33
C ARG A 59 -1.02 -8.02 9.33
N LEU A 60 -0.28 -8.47 8.32
CA LEU A 60 0.27 -9.82 8.26
C LEU A 60 1.17 -10.11 9.46
N VAL A 61 2.00 -9.15 9.86
CA VAL A 61 2.81 -9.27 11.09
C VAL A 61 1.94 -9.47 12.32
N MET A 62 0.81 -8.76 12.45
CA MET A 62 -0.06 -8.90 13.62
C MET A 62 -0.79 -10.25 13.66
N ILE A 63 -1.33 -10.71 12.53
CA ILE A 63 -2.13 -11.95 12.48
C ILE A 63 -1.28 -13.22 12.36
N GLY A 64 -0.02 -13.09 11.96
CA GLY A 64 0.87 -14.22 11.77
C GLY A 64 1.40 -14.81 13.09
N ASN A 65 1.75 -16.10 13.01
CA ASN A 65 2.38 -16.84 14.10
C ASN A 65 3.88 -16.92 13.86
N PHE A 66 4.63 -16.05 14.54
CA PHE A 66 6.08 -15.93 14.38
C PHE A 66 6.82 -16.39 15.63
N SER A 67 7.90 -17.15 15.44
CA SER A 67 8.77 -17.60 16.53
C SER A 67 9.71 -16.47 16.98
N ASN A 68 10.24 -15.69 16.03
CA ASN A 68 11.20 -14.61 16.27
C ASN A 68 11.20 -13.58 15.12
N LYS A 69 12.03 -12.54 15.24
CA LYS A 69 12.21 -11.49 14.22
C LYS A 69 12.64 -12.05 12.87
N ASP A 70 13.51 -13.06 12.84
CA ASP A 70 14.02 -13.60 11.58
C ASP A 70 12.90 -14.30 10.81
N SER A 71 12.00 -15.01 11.48
CA SER A 71 10.81 -15.59 10.86
C SER A 71 9.85 -14.54 10.27
N ILE A 72 9.74 -13.35 10.88
CA ILE A 72 9.00 -12.22 10.28
C ILE A 72 9.71 -11.76 9.00
N ASN A 73 11.03 -11.56 9.06
CA ASN A 73 11.80 -11.05 7.93
C ASN A 73 11.79 -12.04 6.75
N GLU A 74 11.90 -13.34 7.00
CA GLU A 74 11.77 -14.39 5.98
C GLU A 74 10.39 -14.35 5.32
N GLU A 75 9.32 -14.30 6.11
CA GLU A 75 7.95 -14.22 5.60
C GLU A 75 7.74 -12.97 4.72
N LEU A 76 8.15 -11.79 5.20
CA LEU A 76 8.00 -10.55 4.46
C LEU A 76 8.85 -10.51 3.18
N ARG A 77 10.02 -11.16 3.18
CA ARG A 77 10.86 -11.32 1.97
C ARG A 77 10.24 -12.28 0.97
N ASN A 78 9.68 -13.39 1.44
CA ASN A 78 9.00 -14.37 0.59
C ASN A 78 7.75 -13.79 -0.09
N LEU A 79 7.04 -12.90 0.60
CA LEU A 79 5.94 -12.13 0.03
C LEU A 79 6.42 -11.16 -1.06
N GLY A 80 7.65 -10.66 -0.97
CA GLY A 80 8.21 -9.72 -1.94
C GLY A 80 7.33 -8.49 -2.11
N HIS A 81 7.02 -8.17 -3.35
CA HIS A 81 6.16 -7.05 -3.77
C HIS A 81 4.80 -7.51 -4.32
N ASP A 82 4.36 -8.69 -3.91
CA ASP A 82 3.17 -9.36 -4.45
C ASP A 82 1.94 -9.07 -3.56
N ILE A 83 1.16 -8.05 -3.96
CA ILE A 83 -0.03 -7.63 -3.21
C ILE A 83 -1.11 -8.72 -3.24
N GLN A 84 -1.22 -9.50 -4.31
CA GLN A 84 -2.18 -10.60 -4.39
C GLN A 84 -1.86 -11.69 -3.36
N LYS A 85 -0.60 -12.09 -3.22
CA LYS A 85 -0.17 -13.00 -2.15
C LYS A 85 -0.45 -12.44 -0.75
N MET A 86 -0.26 -11.13 -0.55
CA MET A 86 -0.58 -10.49 0.73
C MET A 86 -2.09 -10.50 1.00
N ARG A 87 -2.91 -10.21 -0.01
CA ARG A 87 -4.38 -10.29 0.04
C ARG A 87 -4.82 -11.70 0.41
N ASP A 88 -4.34 -12.71 -0.29
CA ASP A 88 -4.73 -14.11 -0.07
C ASP A 88 -4.37 -14.59 1.34
N LYS A 89 -3.21 -14.18 1.87
CA LYS A 89 -2.81 -14.50 3.25
C LYS A 89 -3.60 -13.75 4.31
N LEU A 90 -3.98 -12.50 4.07
CA LEU A 90 -4.83 -11.74 4.99
C LEU A 90 -6.24 -12.32 5.03
N GLY A 91 -6.79 -12.68 3.86
CA GLY A 91 -8.19 -13.07 3.72
C GLY A 91 -9.17 -11.91 3.93
N ASP A 92 -10.39 -12.10 3.45
CA ASP A 92 -11.37 -11.01 3.35
C ASP A 92 -11.75 -10.40 4.71
N ALA A 93 -11.82 -11.22 5.77
CA ALA A 93 -12.15 -10.74 7.11
C ALA A 93 -11.14 -9.71 7.62
N ASN A 94 -9.84 -9.99 7.51
CA ASN A 94 -8.79 -9.08 7.97
C ASN A 94 -8.67 -7.83 7.07
N LEU A 95 -8.98 -7.95 5.78
CA LEU A 95 -9.01 -6.81 4.86
C LEU A 95 -10.15 -5.85 5.20
N GLN A 96 -11.34 -6.38 5.51
CA GLN A 96 -12.49 -5.56 5.90
C GLN A 96 -12.22 -4.78 7.19
N GLU A 97 -11.47 -5.35 8.14
CA GLU A 97 -11.06 -4.65 9.37
C GLU A 97 -10.23 -3.40 9.10
N ILE A 98 -9.45 -3.39 8.02
CA ILE A 98 -8.65 -2.23 7.59
C ILE A 98 -9.34 -1.39 6.51
N GLY A 99 -10.64 -1.62 6.27
CA GLY A 99 -11.43 -0.81 5.35
C GLY A 99 -11.33 -1.21 3.89
N ILE A 100 -10.78 -2.38 3.58
CA ILE A 100 -10.70 -2.93 2.23
C ILE A 100 -11.78 -3.99 2.04
N LYS A 101 -12.63 -3.79 1.03
CA LYS A 101 -13.64 -4.77 0.64
C LYS A 101 -13.05 -5.83 -0.28
N GLU A 102 -12.25 -5.41 -1.25
CA GLU A 102 -11.72 -6.28 -2.30
C GLU A 102 -10.41 -5.73 -2.87
N ILE A 103 -9.54 -6.63 -3.34
CA ILE A 103 -8.36 -6.31 -4.16
C ILE A 103 -8.39 -7.26 -5.35
N ILE A 104 -8.40 -6.70 -6.56
CA ILE A 104 -8.37 -7.45 -7.83
C ILE A 104 -7.13 -7.02 -8.61
N GLU A 105 -6.30 -7.98 -9.02
CA GLU A 105 -5.21 -7.73 -9.97
C GLU A 105 -5.78 -7.72 -11.40
N ASP A 106 -5.48 -6.66 -12.15
CA ASP A 106 -5.85 -6.47 -13.56
C ASP A 106 -4.64 -5.98 -14.36
N ASN A 107 -4.11 -6.84 -15.23
CA ASN A 107 -2.91 -6.68 -16.07
C ASN A 107 -1.61 -6.36 -15.31
N SER A 108 -1.53 -5.19 -14.69
CA SER A 108 -0.37 -4.66 -13.97
C SER A 108 -0.75 -3.77 -12.79
N GLU A 109 -2.04 -3.66 -12.47
CA GLU A 109 -2.57 -2.82 -11.41
C GLU A 109 -3.41 -3.64 -10.45
N TYR A 110 -3.46 -3.19 -9.20
CA TYR A 110 -4.36 -3.69 -8.18
C TYR A 110 -5.49 -2.69 -7.98
N LYS A 111 -6.71 -3.09 -8.35
CA LYS A 111 -7.95 -2.34 -8.07
C LYS A 111 -8.40 -2.67 -6.66
N ILE A 112 -8.31 -1.71 -5.76
CA ILE A 112 -8.72 -1.82 -4.37
C ILE A 112 -10.07 -1.13 -4.22
N THR A 113 -11.08 -1.91 -3.88
CA THR A 113 -12.39 -1.39 -3.50
C THR A 113 -12.45 -1.30 -1.99
N THR A 114 -12.75 -0.13 -1.46
CA THR A 114 -12.92 0.08 -0.02
C THR A 114 -14.32 -0.30 0.45
N ILE A 115 -14.51 -0.41 1.76
CA ILE A 115 -15.83 -0.69 2.35
C ILE A 115 -16.86 0.42 2.10
N ASP A 116 -16.42 1.66 1.83
CA ASP A 116 -17.26 2.79 1.41
C ASP A 116 -17.40 2.90 -0.12
N ASN A 117 -16.99 1.85 -0.86
CA ASN A 117 -17.04 1.74 -2.32
C ASN A 117 -16.24 2.83 -3.06
N LYS A 118 -15.17 3.34 -2.46
CA LYS A 118 -14.14 4.09 -3.20
C LYS A 118 -13.22 3.10 -3.90
N GLU A 119 -12.69 3.54 -5.03
CA GLU A 119 -11.75 2.76 -5.82
C GLU A 119 -10.38 3.42 -5.78
N VAL A 120 -9.36 2.62 -5.51
CA VAL A 120 -7.96 3.02 -5.56
C VAL A 120 -7.23 2.06 -6.49
N CYS A 121 -6.51 2.60 -7.48
CA CYS A 121 -5.63 1.80 -8.32
C CYS A 121 -4.20 1.91 -7.80
N ILE A 122 -3.56 0.77 -7.52
CA ILE A 122 -2.17 0.69 -7.11
C ILE A 122 -1.40 -0.12 -8.14
N GLU A 123 -0.42 0.51 -8.77
CA GLU A 123 0.48 -0.16 -9.72
C GLU A 123 1.24 -1.31 -9.07
N ASN A 124 1.47 -2.40 -9.80
CA ASN A 124 2.35 -3.45 -9.36
C ASN A 124 3.79 -2.92 -9.28
N PHE A 125 4.33 -2.85 -8.06
CA PHE A 125 5.65 -2.29 -7.78
C PHE A 125 6.76 -2.78 -8.72
N THR A 126 6.83 -4.10 -8.96
CA THR A 126 7.86 -4.66 -9.84
C THR A 126 7.64 -4.23 -11.29
N LYS A 127 6.40 -4.21 -11.76
CA LYS A 127 6.07 -3.76 -13.13
C LYS A 127 6.40 -2.29 -13.33
N ILE A 128 5.86 -1.40 -12.50
CA ILE A 128 6.13 0.05 -12.63
C ILE A 128 7.60 0.41 -12.39
N ARG A 129 8.35 -0.41 -11.65
CA ARG A 129 9.80 -0.23 -11.50
C ARG A 129 10.57 -0.60 -12.76
N TYR A 130 10.07 -1.47 -13.63
CA TYR A 130 10.78 -1.95 -14.81
C TYR A 130 10.04 -1.66 -16.13
N ASP A 131 9.02 -0.80 -16.09
CA ASP A 131 8.19 -0.39 -17.25
C ASP A 131 8.99 0.20 -18.42
N PHE A 132 10.18 0.73 -18.16
CA PHE A 132 11.11 1.20 -19.21
C PHE A 132 11.64 0.08 -20.12
N LEU A 133 11.42 -1.19 -19.76
CA LEU A 133 11.70 -2.35 -20.59
C LEU A 133 10.49 -2.78 -21.42
N ASP A 134 9.30 -2.21 -21.18
CA ASP A 134 8.10 -2.54 -21.92
C ASP A 134 8.09 -1.80 -23.28
N ASP A 135 7.65 -2.49 -24.33
CA ASP A 135 7.58 -1.94 -25.69
C ASP A 135 6.45 -0.91 -25.87
N ALA A 136 5.57 -0.77 -24.87
CA ALA A 136 4.41 0.10 -24.90
C ALA A 136 4.63 1.38 -24.09
N MET A 137 4.38 2.53 -24.71
CA MET A 137 4.39 3.81 -24.01
C MET A 137 3.16 3.93 -23.13
N ARG A 138 3.34 4.27 -21.84
CA ARG A 138 2.23 4.51 -20.91
C ARG A 138 1.33 5.63 -21.45
N ILE A 139 0.05 5.34 -21.56
CA ILE A 139 -0.97 6.35 -21.84
C ILE A 139 -1.28 7.05 -20.52
N VAL A 140 -1.10 8.36 -20.49
CA VAL A 140 -1.37 9.20 -19.32
C VAL A 140 -2.32 10.30 -19.74
N ASP A 141 -3.33 10.56 -18.93
CA ASP A 141 -4.20 11.71 -19.10
C ASP A 141 -3.83 12.88 -18.15
N ASP A 142 -4.38 14.05 -18.46
CA ASP A 142 -4.06 15.30 -17.77
C ASP A 142 -4.56 15.34 -16.31
N ARG A 143 -5.33 14.34 -15.86
CA ARG A 143 -5.94 14.26 -14.52
C ARG A 143 -5.33 13.19 -13.62
N GLU A 144 -4.26 12.51 -14.03
CA GLU A 144 -3.58 11.53 -13.16
C GLU A 144 -3.16 12.13 -11.81
N HIS A 145 -2.72 13.39 -11.78
CA HIS A 145 -2.35 14.06 -10.54
C HIS A 145 -3.53 14.14 -9.54
N GLU A 146 -4.76 14.36 -10.01
CA GLU A 146 -5.97 14.37 -9.18
C GLU A 146 -6.25 12.98 -8.63
N ARG A 147 -6.13 11.94 -9.48
CA ARG A 147 -6.33 10.54 -9.08
C ARG A 147 -5.33 10.11 -8.01
N ILE A 148 -4.04 10.39 -8.20
CA ILE A 148 -3.00 10.05 -7.21
C ILE A 148 -3.26 10.77 -5.88
N LYS A 149 -3.72 12.03 -5.90
CA LYS A 149 -4.12 12.75 -4.67
C LYS A 149 -5.27 12.03 -3.95
N GLU A 150 -6.29 11.60 -4.68
CA GLU A 150 -7.42 10.85 -4.12
C GLU A 150 -7.00 9.47 -3.58
N TYR A 151 -6.14 8.77 -4.31
CA TYR A 151 -5.55 7.51 -3.87
C TYR A 151 -4.76 7.69 -2.57
N ASN A 152 -3.88 8.68 -2.52
CA ASN A 152 -3.09 8.98 -1.32
C ASN A 152 -3.97 9.30 -0.10
N ARG A 153 -5.05 10.08 -0.29
CA ARG A 153 -6.03 10.37 0.78
C ARG A 153 -6.74 9.11 1.23
N THR A 154 -7.20 8.27 0.32
CA THR A 154 -7.89 7.02 0.67
C THR A 154 -6.95 6.06 1.42
N LEU A 155 -5.70 5.94 0.99
CA LEU A 155 -4.69 5.16 1.71
C LEU A 155 -4.44 5.72 3.12
N THR A 156 -4.36 7.04 3.27
CA THR A 156 -3.99 7.70 4.54
C THR A 156 -5.17 7.72 5.52
N ASP A 157 -6.29 8.29 5.11
CA ASP A 157 -7.41 8.63 5.99
C ASP A 157 -8.28 7.43 6.35
N LEU A 158 -8.28 6.40 5.50
CA LEU A 158 -9.05 5.19 5.70
C LEU A 158 -8.15 4.00 6.06
N ILE A 159 -7.34 3.53 5.11
CA ILE A 159 -6.71 2.22 5.22
C ILE A 159 -5.58 2.22 6.27
N LEU A 160 -4.65 3.18 6.19
CA LEU A 160 -3.57 3.31 7.15
C LEU A 160 -4.12 3.59 8.56
N LYS A 161 -5.08 4.51 8.68
CA LYS A 161 -5.72 4.84 9.95
C LYS A 161 -6.32 3.60 10.61
N LYS A 162 -7.18 2.87 9.90
CA LYS A 162 -7.80 1.64 10.42
C LYS A 162 -6.76 0.55 10.71
N SER A 163 -5.71 0.43 9.89
CA SER A 163 -4.63 -0.52 10.15
C SER A 163 -3.87 -0.21 11.44
N LYS A 164 -3.58 1.07 11.73
CA LYS A 164 -2.97 1.49 12.99
C LYS A 164 -3.89 1.18 14.18
N GLU A 165 -5.16 1.58 14.10
CA GLU A 165 -6.17 1.30 15.15
C GLU A 165 -6.31 -0.20 15.43
N LYS A 166 -6.30 -1.04 14.38
CA LYS A 166 -6.41 -2.49 14.55
C LYS A 166 -5.10 -3.12 15.05
N ASN A 167 -3.94 -2.54 14.75
CA ASN A 167 -2.65 -3.00 15.30
C ASN A 167 -2.55 -2.72 16.81
N GLU A 168 -3.12 -1.60 17.28
CA GLU A 168 -3.11 -1.20 18.69
C GLU A 168 -4.04 -2.03 19.58
N LYS A 169 -5.10 -2.63 19.00
CA LYS A 169 -5.99 -3.56 19.70
C LYS A 169 -5.26 -4.88 19.97
N LEU A 170 -4.55 -4.92 21.09
CA LEU A 170 -3.94 -6.11 21.68
C LEU A 170 -5.04 -7.00 22.28
N GLU A 171 -5.78 -7.72 21.44
CA GLU A 171 -6.63 -8.84 21.90
C GLU A 171 -5.83 -10.13 21.98
#